data_AF-A0A5A7SYE7-F1
#
_entry.id   AF-A0A5A7SYE7-F1
#
_cell.length_a   1.000
_cell.length_b   1.000
_cell.length_c   1.000
_cell.angle_alpha   90.00
_cell.angle_beta   90.00
_cell.angle_gamma   90.00
#
_symmetry.space_group_name_H-M   'P 1'
#
loop_
_entity.id
_entity.type
_entity.pdbx_description
1 polymer ?
#
loop_
_entity_poly.entity_id
_entity_poly.type
_entity_poly.pdbx_seq_one_letter_code
_entity_poly.pdbx_strand_id
1 'polypeptide(L)'
;MKHSSARNVIEKAFGVLKGRWAILRGKSYYPVEVQCRTILTCCLLHNLINREMTNFDIQDNIDEVDSTHATTAADDIHYIEMSNEWSQWRDDLAEEMFSEWELRNQ
;
A
#
# COMPACT_ATOMS: atom_id res chain seq x y z
N MET A 1 27.15 -1.58 -14.32
CA MET A 1 26.18 -0.50 -14.00
C MET A 1 24.71 -0.88 -14.20
N LYS A 2 24.30 -1.57 -15.27
CA LYS A 2 22.87 -1.93 -15.51
C LYS A 2 22.24 -2.80 -14.40
N HIS A 3 22.97 -3.80 -13.90
CA HIS A 3 22.47 -4.69 -12.84
C HIS A 3 22.20 -3.96 -11.51
N SER A 4 23.08 -3.04 -11.12
CA SER A 4 22.93 -2.25 -9.90
C SER A 4 21.72 -1.31 -9.96
N SER A 5 21.47 -0.71 -11.14
CA SER A 5 20.31 0.16 -11.34
C SER A 5 18.98 -0.60 -11.24
N ALA A 6 18.87 -1.78 -11.86
CA ALA A 6 17.67 -2.60 -11.79
C ALA A 6 17.39 -3.06 -10.35
N ARG A 7 18.45 -3.47 -9.63
CA ARG A 7 18.36 -3.86 -8.23
C ARG A 7 17.85 -2.70 -7.35
N ASN A 8 18.36 -1.49 -7.56
CA ASN A 8 17.93 -0.30 -6.82
C ASN A 8 16.44 0.00 -7.00
N VAL A 9 15.93 -0.10 -8.23
CA VAL A 9 14.49 0.09 -8.51
C VAL A 9 13.63 -0.96 -7.78
N ILE A 10 14.06 -2.22 -7.81
CA ILE A 10 13.35 -3.31 -7.13
C ILE A 10 13.37 -3.11 -5.61
N GLU A 11 14.52 -2.78 -5.03
CA GLU A 11 14.66 -2.54 -3.60
C GLU A 11 13.80 -1.35 -3.14
N LYS A 12 13.77 -0.25 -3.92
CA LYS A 12 12.88 0.89 -3.66
C LYS A 12 11.41 0.51 -3.70
N ALA A 13 10.97 -0.23 -4.72
CA ALA A 13 9.58 -0.67 -4.85
C ALA A 13 9.13 -1.53 -3.65
N PHE A 14 9.98 -2.46 -3.22
CA PHE A 14 9.70 -3.25 -2.01
C PHE A 14 9.74 -2.41 -0.73
N GLY A 15 10.57 -1.37 -0.68
CA GLY A 15 10.59 -0.41 0.42
C GLY A 15 9.25 0.31 0.59
N VAL A 16 8.70 0.86 -0.50
CA VAL A 16 7.38 1.51 -0.51
C VAL A 16 6.27 0.53 -0.10
N LEU A 17 6.29 -0.68 -0.66
CA LEU A 17 5.27 -1.69 -0.37
C LEU A 17 5.29 -2.10 1.11
N LYS A 18 6.47 -2.36 1.68
CA LYS A 18 6.63 -2.64 3.13
C LYS A 18 6.30 -1.43 3.99
N GLY A 19 6.55 -0.22 3.49
CA GLY A 19 6.17 1.04 4.13
C GLY A 19 4.66 1.21 4.27
N ARG A 20 3.85 0.75 3.31
CA ARG A 20 2.38 0.83 3.43
C ARG A 20 1.75 -0.37 4.14
N TRP A 21 2.31 -1.57 3.99
CA TRP A 21 1.70 -2.81 4.51
C TRP A 21 2.51 -3.41 5.66
N ALA A 22 2.04 -3.22 6.90
CA ALA A 22 2.71 -3.71 8.12
C ALA A 22 2.95 -5.24 8.11
N ILE A 23 2.04 -6.01 7.51
CA ILE A 23 2.14 -7.47 7.37
C ILE A 23 3.42 -7.93 6.63
N LEU A 24 4.03 -7.06 5.82
CA LEU A 24 5.23 -7.37 5.05
C LEU A 24 6.55 -6.98 5.77
N ARG A 25 6.47 -6.29 6.91
CA ARG A 25 7.66 -5.80 7.65
C ARG A 25 8.29 -6.87 8.52
N GLY A 26 7.47 -7.74 9.08
CA GLY A 26 7.90 -8.81 9.99
C GLY A 26 8.11 -10.16 9.31
N LYS A 27 8.65 -11.12 10.07
CA LYS A 27 8.64 -12.52 9.66
C LYS A 27 7.20 -13.04 9.69
N SER A 28 6.78 -13.65 8.59
CA SER A 28 5.51 -14.35 8.55
C SER A 28 5.67 -15.79 9.04
N TYR A 29 4.73 -16.25 9.85
CA TYR A 29 4.61 -17.65 10.26
C TYR A 29 3.69 -18.46 9.32
N TYR A 30 3.18 -17.84 8.25
CA TYR A 30 2.33 -18.52 7.29
C TYR A 30 3.14 -19.44 6.36
N PRO A 31 2.54 -20.50 5.79
CA PRO A 31 3.15 -21.28 4.73
C PRO A 31 3.57 -20.40 3.54
N VAL A 32 4.63 -20.79 2.83
CA VAL A 32 5.20 -20.01 1.71
C VAL A 32 4.15 -19.64 0.66
N GLU A 33 3.22 -20.55 0.35
CA GLU A 33 2.13 -20.30 -0.59
C GLU A 33 1.26 -19.11 -0.16
N VAL A 34 0.93 -19.03 1.13
CA VAL A 34 0.15 -17.95 1.71
C VAL A 34 0.94 -16.66 1.70
N GLN A 35 2.24 -16.69 2.03
CA GLN A 35 3.11 -15.51 1.96
C GLN A 35 3.16 -14.92 0.54
N CYS A 36 3.32 -15.77 -0.48
CA CYS A 36 3.31 -15.36 -1.89
C CYS A 36 1.97 -14.72 -2.27
N ARG A 37 0.84 -15.31 -1.86
CA ARG A 37 -0.50 -14.75 -2.08
C ARG A 37 -0.67 -13.40 -1.38
N THR A 38 -0.23 -13.28 -0.13
CA THR A 38 -0.27 -12.02 0.63
C THR A 38 0.52 -10.92 -0.08
N ILE A 39 1.74 -11.21 -0.52
CA ILE A 39 2.56 -10.24 -1.27
C ILE A 39 1.84 -9.80 -2.56
N LEU A 40 1.28 -10.75 -3.32
CA LEU A 40 0.55 -10.44 -4.55
C LEU A 40 -0.67 -9.56 -4.28
N THR A 41 -1.47 -9.89 -3.26
CA THR A 41 -2.63 -9.10 -2.86
C THR A 41 -2.20 -7.69 -2.46
N CYS A 42 -1.13 -7.52 -1.69
CA CYS A 42 -0.59 -6.20 -1.33
C CYS A 42 -0.19 -5.40 -2.58
N CYS A 43 0.45 -6.02 -3.58
CA CYS A 43 0.78 -5.35 -4.85
C CYS A 43 -0.47 -4.94 -5.63
N LEU A 44 -1.47 -5.83 -5.73
CA LEU A 44 -2.71 -5.55 -6.45
C LEU A 44 -3.49 -4.41 -5.80
N LEU A 45 -3.65 -4.44 -4.46
CA LEU A 45 -4.31 -3.38 -3.72
C LEU A 45 -3.54 -2.07 -3.80
N HIS A 46 -2.21 -2.09 -3.73
CA HIS A 46 -1.39 -0.90 -3.89
C HIS A 46 -1.59 -0.26 -5.27
N ASN A 47 -1.59 -1.08 -6.33
CA ASN A 47 -1.82 -0.61 -7.69
C ASN A 47 -3.24 -0.09 -7.91
N LEU A 48 -4.24 -0.75 -7.32
CA LEU A 48 -5.63 -0.34 -7.39
C LEU A 48 -5.83 1.00 -6.67
N ILE A 49 -5.34 1.12 -5.44
CA ILE A 49 -5.41 2.36 -4.67
C ILE A 49 -4.70 3.47 -5.43
N ASN A 50 -3.48 3.24 -5.93
CA ASN A 50 -2.80 4.29 -6.71
C ASN A 50 -3.59 4.62 -7.98
N ARG A 51 -4.12 3.65 -8.72
CA ARG A 51 -4.92 3.92 -9.93
C ARG A 51 -6.16 4.78 -9.64
N GLU A 52 -6.93 4.43 -8.63
CA GLU A 52 -8.17 5.12 -8.29
C GLU A 52 -7.89 6.45 -7.56
N MET A 53 -6.86 6.48 -6.72
CA MET A 53 -6.48 7.65 -5.93
C MET A 53 -5.66 8.65 -6.73
N THR A 54 -4.90 8.29 -7.77
CA THR A 54 -4.23 9.27 -8.65
C THR A 54 -5.21 10.10 -9.50
N ASN A 55 -6.52 9.78 -9.50
CA ASN A 55 -7.55 10.73 -9.95
C ASN A 55 -7.78 11.90 -8.95
N PHE A 56 -7.29 11.77 -7.72
CA PHE A 56 -7.18 12.82 -6.71
C PHE A 56 -5.68 13.10 -6.48
N ASP A 57 -5.20 14.23 -6.98
CA ASP A 57 -3.80 14.64 -7.08
C ASP A 57 -2.98 14.52 -5.78
N ILE A 58 -2.57 13.30 -5.41
CA ILE A 58 -1.48 13.06 -4.47
C ILE A 58 -0.26 12.80 -5.33
N GLN A 59 0.38 13.91 -5.70
CA GLN A 59 1.79 13.96 -6.03
C GLN A 59 2.53 13.15 -4.94
N ASP A 60 2.81 11.87 -5.22
CA ASP A 60 3.87 11.16 -4.53
C ASP A 60 5.07 12.07 -4.70
N ASN A 61 5.48 12.74 -3.62
CA ASN A 61 6.62 13.64 -3.62
C ASN A 61 7.84 12.78 -3.94
N ILE A 62 8.10 12.60 -5.23
CA ILE A 62 9.41 12.32 -5.79
C ILE A 62 10.20 13.61 -5.63
N ASP A 63 10.39 14.03 -4.38
CA ASP A 63 11.30 15.10 -4.09
C ASP A 63 12.57 14.51 -3.50
N GLU A 64 13.63 14.94 -4.16
CA GLU A 64 15.04 14.66 -3.99
C GLU A 64 15.48 15.00 -2.55
N VAL A 65 15.18 14.13 -1.59
CA VAL A 65 15.81 14.21 -0.27
C VAL A 65 16.97 13.23 -0.24
N ASP A 66 18.12 13.77 -0.61
CA ASP A 66 19.43 13.28 -0.17
C ASP A 66 19.38 13.10 1.35
N SER A 67 19.22 11.87 1.82
CA SER A 67 19.24 11.56 3.24
C SER A 67 20.33 10.53 3.48
N THR A 68 21.52 11.09 3.67
CA THR A 68 22.60 10.58 4.51
C THR A 68 22.10 9.63 5.59
N HIS A 69 22.73 8.46 5.66
CA HIS A 69 22.60 7.45 6.70
C HIS A 69 22.26 8.01 8.09
N ALA A 70 21.04 7.73 8.56
CA ALA A 70 20.74 7.64 9.98
C ALA A 70 20.08 6.30 10.25
N THR A 71 20.88 5.38 10.80
CA THR A 71 20.37 4.21 11.53
C THR A 71 19.67 4.73 12.77
N THR A 72 18.35 4.92 12.70
CA THR A 72 17.52 5.06 13.90
C THR A 72 16.71 3.77 14.04
N ALA A 73 16.70 3.27 15.28
CA ALA A 73 16.12 2.00 15.66
C ALA A 73 14.67 1.87 15.20
N ALA A 74 14.23 0.61 15.11
CA ALA A 74 12.86 0.19 14.83
C ALA A 74 11.81 1.01 15.62
N ASP A 75 11.38 2.14 15.06
CA ASP A 75 10.13 2.75 15.48
C ASP A 75 9.02 1.99 14.75
N ASP A 76 8.45 1.04 15.50
CA ASP A 76 7.15 0.45 15.18
C ASP A 76 6.19 1.61 14.92
N ILE A 77 5.62 1.67 13.71
CA ILE A 77 4.58 2.63 13.40
C ILE A 77 3.39 2.30 14.28
N HIS A 78 3.21 3.10 15.32
CA HIS A 78 2.22 2.86 16.36
C HIS A 78 0.80 3.24 15.93
N TYR A 79 0.66 3.97 14.81
CA TYR A 79 -0.62 4.43 14.27
C TYR A 79 -0.47 4.85 12.80
N ILE A 80 -1.28 4.27 11.91
CA ILE A 80 -1.53 4.83 10.58
C ILE A 80 -2.91 5.46 10.69
N GLU A 81 -2.95 6.79 10.82
CA GLU A 81 -4.22 7.51 10.82
C GLU A 81 -4.89 7.34 9.47
N MET A 82 -6.05 6.71 9.48
CA MET A 82 -6.88 6.60 8.29
C MET A 82 -7.59 7.94 8.11
N SER A 83 -7.30 8.65 7.01
CA SER A 83 -7.95 9.93 6.70
C SER A 83 -9.48 9.80 6.88
N ASN A 84 -10.10 10.83 7.45
CA ASN A 84 -11.56 10.95 7.53
C ASN A 84 -12.20 10.82 6.15
N GLU A 85 -11.53 11.34 5.10
CA GLU A 85 -11.95 11.20 3.70
C GLU A 85 -11.99 9.73 3.24
N TRP A 86 -11.03 8.92 3.69
CA TRP A 86 -11.00 7.49 3.35
C TRP A 86 -12.07 6.70 4.08
N SER A 87 -12.34 7.07 5.33
CA SER A 87 -13.44 6.48 6.09
C SER A 87 -14.77 6.75 5.37
N GLN A 88 -14.99 8.00 4.97
CA GLN A 88 -16.20 8.40 4.23
C GLN A 88 -16.32 7.70 2.88
N TRP A 89 -15.26 7.69 2.06
CA TRP A 89 -15.31 7.06 0.73
C TRP A 89 -15.64 5.56 0.80
N ARG A 90 -15.13 4.84 1.81
CA ARG A 90 -15.48 3.42 2.01
C ARG A 90 -16.94 3.24 2.39
N ASP A 91 -17.47 4.12 3.24
CA ASP A 91 -18.85 4.05 3.69
C ASP A 91 -19.80 4.33 2.52
N ASP A 92 -19.47 5.34 1.68
CA ASP A 92 -20.21 5.67 0.46
C ASP A 92 -20.20 4.50 -0.54
N LEU A 93 -19.04 3.86 -0.76
CA LEU A 93 -18.92 2.70 -1.65
C LEU A 93 -19.73 1.51 -1.14
N ALA A 94 -19.75 1.27 0.17
CA ALA A 94 -20.53 0.18 0.77
C ALA A 94 -22.04 0.43 0.60
N GLU A 95 -22.49 1.68 0.76
CA GLU A 95 -23.87 2.09 0.54
C GLU A 95 -24.29 1.92 -0.93
N GLU A 96 -23.42 2.29 -1.87
CA GLU A 96 -23.66 2.10 -3.32
C GLU A 96 -23.80 0.61 -3.65
N MET A 97 -22.85 -0.22 -3.23
CA MET A 97 -22.88 -1.67 -3.47
C MET A 97 -24.13 -2.33 -2.88
N PHE A 98 -24.57 -1.90 -1.70
CA PHE A 98 -25.78 -2.42 -1.06
C PHE A 98 -27.04 -1.98 -1.81
N SER A 99 -27.12 -0.72 -2.22
CA SER A 99 -28.25 -0.18 -3.00
C SER A 99 -28.38 -0.86 -4.36
N GLU A 100 -27.27 -1.12 -5.06
CA GLU A 100 -27.27 -1.89 -6.30
C GLU A 100 -27.76 -3.33 -6.09
N TRP A 101 -27.35 -3.97 -5.00
CA TRP A 101 -27.81 -5.31 -4.66
C TRP A 101 -29.32 -5.33 -4.41
N GLU A 102 -29.86 -4.37 -3.66
CA GLU A 102 -31.29 -4.28 -3.35
C GLU A 102 -32.13 -4.08 -4.63
N LEU A 103 -31.66 -3.24 -5.56
CA LEU A 103 -32.31 -3.03 -6.86
C LEU A 103 -32.32 -4.27 -7.76
N ARG A 104 -31.30 -5.13 -7.65
CA ARG A 104 -31.21 -6.38 -8.43
C ARG A 104 -32.07 -7.50 -7.85
N ASN A 105 -32.45 -7.39 -6.58
CA ASN A 105 -33.16 -8.41 -5.82
C ASN A 105 -34.65 -8.06 -5.57
N GLN A 106 -35.15 -7.03 -6.25
CA GLN A 106 -36.57 -6.69 -6.39
C GLN A 106 -37.16 -7.30 -7.67
#